data_AF-A0A5B2TPN2-F1
#
_entry.id   AF-A0A5B2TPN2-F1
#
_cell.length_a   1.000
_cell.length_b   1.000
_cell.length_c   1.000
_cell.angle_alpha   90.00
_cell.angle_beta   90.00
_cell.angle_gamma   90.00
#
_symmetry.space_group_name_H-M   'P 1'
#
loop_
_entity.id
_entity.type
_entity.pdbx_description
1 polymer ?
#
loop_
_entity_poly.entity_id
_entity_poly.type
_entity_poly.pdbx_seq_one_letter_code
_entity_poly.pdbx_strand_id
1 'polypeptide(L)'
;MKLGIIQKKVERIIDDFFDIEEFEDNHELGYDDKLHIILSESIQALTLITTLEDEFSISFDDDDIDIKFFLEINTIINRVKKYL
;
A
#
# COMPACT_ATOMS: atom_id res chain seq x y z
N MET A 1 5.09 -17.97 -1.43
CA MET A 1 3.92 -17.35 -2.11
C MET A 1 4.29 -17.04 -3.57
N LYS A 2 3.40 -17.20 -4.57
CA LYS A 2 3.75 -16.80 -5.96
C LYS A 2 3.75 -15.26 -6.06
N LEU A 3 4.74 -14.68 -6.75
CA LEU A 3 4.94 -13.23 -6.87
C LEU A 3 3.68 -12.45 -7.28
N GLY A 4 2.91 -12.99 -8.25
CA GLY A 4 1.66 -12.36 -8.70
C GLY A 4 0.52 -12.37 -7.70
N ILE A 5 0.60 -13.15 -6.61
CA ILE A 5 -0.41 -13.15 -5.54
C ILE A 5 -0.15 -11.98 -4.57
N ILE A 6 1.12 -11.66 -4.29
CA ILE A 6 1.48 -10.53 -3.41
C ILE A 6 1.03 -9.23 -4.07
N GLN A 7 1.33 -9.05 -5.36
CA GLN A 7 0.98 -7.83 -6.12
C GLN A 7 -0.53 -7.59 -6.09
N LYS A 8 -1.33 -8.59 -6.50
CA LYS A 8 -2.79 -8.52 -6.48
C LYS A 8 -3.40 -8.21 -5.11
N LYS A 9 -2.78 -8.71 -4.04
CA LYS A 9 -3.25 -8.44 -2.68
C LYS A 9 -2.95 -7.00 -2.26
N VAL A 10 -1.75 -6.51 -2.53
CA VAL A 10 -1.38 -5.12 -2.23
C VAL A 10 -2.23 -4.15 -3.05
N GLU A 11 -2.40 -4.40 -4.36
CA GLU A 11 -3.32 -3.64 -5.23
C GLU A 11 -4.71 -3.55 -4.63
N ARG A 12 -5.29 -4.70 -4.27
CA ARG A 12 -6.62 -4.73 -3.67
C ARG A 12 -6.72 -3.95 -2.36
N ILE A 13 -5.74 -4.08 -1.47
CA ILE A 13 -5.74 -3.31 -0.20
C ILE A 13 -5.72 -1.82 -0.52
N ILE A 14 -4.92 -1.40 -1.49
CA ILE A 14 -4.81 0.00 -1.85
C ILE A 14 -6.09 0.49 -2.54
N ASP A 15 -6.67 -0.27 -3.46
CA ASP A 15 -7.97 0.01 -4.07
C ASP A 15 -9.06 0.18 -3.01
N ASP A 16 -9.16 -0.77 -2.06
CA ASP A 16 -10.12 -0.74 -0.96
C ASP A 16 -9.95 0.53 -0.08
N PHE A 17 -8.77 1.17 -0.06
CA PHE A 17 -8.53 2.43 0.65
C PHE A 17 -8.97 3.67 -0.16
N PHE A 18 -8.86 3.64 -1.50
CA PHE A 18 -9.24 4.77 -2.35
C PHE A 18 -10.72 4.78 -2.75
N ASP A 19 -11.35 3.61 -2.78
CA ASP A 19 -12.77 3.46 -3.10
C ASP A 19 -13.69 3.98 -1.97
N ILE A 20 -13.11 4.41 -0.84
CA ILE A 20 -13.88 4.77 0.36
C ILE A 20 -14.59 6.13 0.30
N GLU A 21 -14.20 7.15 -0.50
CA GLU A 21 -15.11 8.32 -0.70
C GLU A 21 -14.71 9.45 -1.69
N GLU A 22 -13.53 9.47 -2.35
CA GLU A 22 -13.11 10.69 -3.09
C GLU A 22 -12.64 10.54 -4.56
N PHE A 23 -12.57 9.34 -5.12
CA PHE A 23 -12.17 9.15 -6.54
C PHE A 23 -13.37 8.77 -7.42
N GLU A 24 -14.22 9.75 -7.74
CA GLU A 24 -15.37 9.59 -8.65
C GLU A 24 -14.98 9.34 -10.13
N ASP A 25 -13.70 9.28 -10.48
CA ASP A 25 -13.26 8.96 -11.83
C ASP A 25 -12.58 7.59 -11.87
N ASN A 26 -13.04 6.75 -12.81
CA ASN A 26 -12.57 5.40 -13.14
C ASN A 26 -11.08 5.36 -13.53
N HIS A 27 -10.19 5.74 -12.62
CA HIS A 27 -8.76 5.64 -12.78
C HIS A 27 -8.34 4.30 -12.16
N GLU A 28 -8.07 3.31 -13.01
CA GLU A 28 -7.33 2.12 -12.58
C GLU A 28 -5.98 2.62 -12.03
N LEU A 29 -5.70 2.35 -10.74
CA LEU A 29 -4.44 2.76 -10.11
C LEU A 29 -3.27 2.09 -10.85
N GLY A 30 -2.46 2.90 -11.50
CA GLY A 30 -1.21 2.50 -12.09
C GLY A 30 -0.16 2.22 -11.00
N TYR A 31 0.75 1.29 -11.26
CA TYR A 31 1.83 0.94 -10.33
C TYR A 31 2.78 2.09 -9.96
N ASP A 32 2.81 3.11 -10.81
CA ASP A 32 3.62 4.33 -10.68
C ASP A 32 2.80 5.55 -10.22
N ASP A 33 1.51 5.35 -9.93
CA ASP A 33 0.65 6.42 -9.45
C ASP A 33 1.06 6.81 -8.04
N LYS A 34 1.11 8.13 -7.82
CA LYS A 34 1.64 8.66 -6.58
C LYS A 34 0.62 8.54 -5.46
N LEU A 35 0.88 7.66 -4.50
CA LEU A 35 0.01 7.44 -3.32
C LEU A 35 0.13 8.55 -2.26
N HIS A 36 0.65 9.74 -2.61
CA HIS A 36 0.83 10.84 -1.67
C HIS A 36 -0.49 11.33 -1.05
N ILE A 37 -1.62 10.97 -1.64
CA ILE A 37 -2.96 11.27 -1.12
C ILE A 37 -3.24 10.46 0.16
N ILE A 38 -2.70 9.24 0.27
CA ILE A 38 -2.76 8.43 1.50
C ILE A 38 -1.98 9.10 2.64
N LEU A 39 -0.92 9.85 2.31
CA LEU A 39 -0.12 10.59 3.29
C LEU A 39 -0.81 11.85 3.83
N SER A 40 -1.83 12.39 3.15
CA SER A 40 -2.52 13.61 3.61
C SER A 40 -3.17 13.41 4.97
N GLU A 41 -3.56 12.16 5.28
CA GLU A 41 -4.20 11.78 6.51
C GLU A 41 -3.34 10.77 7.28
N SER A 42 -2.74 11.21 8.39
CA SER A 42 -1.87 10.38 9.24
C SER A 42 -2.54 9.09 9.74
N ILE A 43 -3.87 9.08 9.85
CA ILE A 43 -4.65 7.91 10.24
C ILE A 43 -4.69 6.89 9.10
N GLN A 44 -4.92 7.32 7.85
CA GLN A 44 -4.98 6.44 6.69
C GLN A 44 -3.64 5.74 6.44
N ALA A 45 -2.53 6.48 6.57
CA ALA A 45 -1.20 5.93 6.48
C ALA A 45 -0.96 4.82 7.51
N LEU A 46 -1.34 5.04 8.78
CA LEU A 46 -1.22 4.04 9.83
C LEU A 46 -2.12 2.82 9.55
N THR A 47 -3.37 3.04 9.16
CA THR A 47 -4.31 1.94 8.85
C THR A 47 -3.80 1.10 7.68
N LEU A 48 -3.18 1.71 6.66
CA LEU A 48 -2.60 0.98 5.54
C LEU A 48 -1.45 0.09 6.01
N ILE A 49 -0.53 0.63 6.82
CA ILE A 49 0.59 -0.13 7.38
C ILE A 49 0.08 -1.33 8.16
N THR A 50 -0.82 -1.10 9.13
CA THR A 50 -1.32 -2.19 9.98
C THR A 50 -2.08 -3.25 9.19
N THR A 51 -2.83 -2.85 8.16
CA THR A 51 -3.54 -3.78 7.28
C THR A 51 -2.57 -4.68 6.50
N LEU A 52 -1.47 -4.11 6.01
CA LEU A 52 -0.42 -4.87 5.32
C LEU A 52 0.31 -5.82 6.28
N GLU A 53 0.64 -5.36 7.49
CA GLU A 53 1.24 -6.20 8.53
C GLU A 53 0.36 -7.40 8.89
N ASP A 54 -0.93 -7.15 9.13
CA ASP A 54 -1.90 -8.20 9.46
C ASP A 54 -2.10 -9.18 8.30
N GLU A 55 -2.33 -8.69 7.07
CA GLU A 55 -2.62 -9.53 5.90
C GLU A 55 -1.45 -10.46 5.54
N PHE A 56 -0.22 -9.96 5.69
CA PHE A 56 0.99 -10.71 5.36
C PHE A 56 1.65 -11.35 6.57
N SER A 57 1.13 -11.12 7.78
CA SER A 57 1.72 -11.57 9.06
C SER A 57 3.19 -11.15 9.20
N ILE A 58 3.48 -9.91 8.82
CA ILE A 58 4.81 -9.28 8.89
C ILE A 58 4.77 -8.11 9.88
N SER A 59 5.93 -7.57 10.24
CA SER A 59 6.02 -6.30 10.94
C SER A 59 7.12 -5.46 10.28
N PHE A 60 6.80 -4.24 9.91
CA PHE A 60 7.76 -3.32 9.32
C PHE A 60 8.59 -2.64 10.40
N ASP A 61 9.89 -2.53 10.16
CA ASP A 61 10.74 -1.64 10.94
C ASP A 61 10.40 -0.17 10.63
N ASP A 62 10.62 0.74 11.59
CA ASP A 62 10.42 2.18 11.40
C ASP A 62 11.22 2.72 10.18
N ASP A 63 12.39 2.13 9.91
CA ASP A 63 13.25 2.47 8.75
C ASP A 63 12.68 2.02 7.39
N ASP A 64 11.71 1.10 7.39
CA ASP A 64 11.01 0.68 6.19
C ASP A 64 9.85 1.62 5.83
N ILE A 65 9.35 2.39 6.81
CA ILE A 65 8.22 3.31 6.68
C ILE A 65 8.76 4.74 6.55
N ASP A 66 9.17 5.11 5.33
CA ASP A 66 9.54 6.47 4.98
C ASP A 66 8.52 7.09 4.01
N ILE A 67 8.70 8.37 3.66
CA ILE A 67 7.85 9.04 2.66
C ILE A 67 7.83 8.26 1.33
N LYS A 68 8.91 7.53 0.99
CA LYS A 68 8.99 6.75 -0.25
C LYS A 68 8.11 5.52 -0.22
N PHE A 69 7.85 4.95 0.96
CA PHE A 69 6.90 3.86 1.14
C PHE A 69 5.55 4.17 0.49
N PHE A 70 5.10 5.42 0.60
CA PHE A 70 3.81 5.90 0.08
C PHE A 70 3.95 6.66 -1.25
N LEU A 71 5.06 6.53 -1.96
CA LEU A 71 5.18 7.14 -3.29
C LEU A 71 4.59 6.24 -4.37
N GLU A 72 4.80 4.93 -4.31
CA GLU A 72 4.47 4.02 -5.40
C GLU A 72 4.05 2.66 -4.84
N ILE A 73 3.05 2.03 -5.45
CA ILE A 73 2.57 0.68 -5.11
C ILE A 73 3.73 -0.33 -5.18
N ASN A 74 4.61 -0.18 -6.18
CA ASN A 74 5.81 -1.00 -6.33
C ASN A 74 6.75 -0.95 -5.12
N THR A 75 6.85 0.20 -4.45
CA THR A 75 7.67 0.32 -3.24
C THR A 75 7.08 -0.50 -2.11
N ILE A 76 5.76 -0.41 -1.90
CA ILE A 76 5.03 -1.20 -0.89
C ILE A 76 5.22 -2.71 -1.16
N ILE A 77 5.00 -3.13 -2.41
CA ILE A 77 5.18 -4.54 -2.82
C ILE A 77 6.60 -5.02 -2.50
N ASN A 78 7.63 -4.23 -2.80
CA ASN A 78 9.01 -4.61 -2.56
C ASN A 78 9.35 -4.67 -1.07
N ARG A 79 8.76 -3.79 -0.25
CA ARG A 79 8.91 -3.83 1.21
C ARG A 79 8.22 -5.06 1.80
N VAL A 80 6.98 -5.36 1.42
CA VAL A 80 6.28 -6.59 1.84
C VAL A 80 7.11 -7.84 1.48
N LYS A 81 7.66 -7.90 0.26
CA LYS A 81 8.49 -9.01 -0.19
C LYS A 81 9.78 -9.19 0.62
N LYS A 82 10.35 -8.13 1.20
CA LYS A 82 11.57 -8.22 2.05
C LYS A 82 11.33 -9.10 3.29
N TYR A 83 10.08 -9.18 3.75
CA TYR A 83 9.69 -9.86 4.99
C TYR A 83 9.05 -11.25 4.78
N LEU A 84 8.91 -11.71 3.53
CA LEU A 84 8.30 -13.00 3.16
C LEU A 84 9.32 -13.98 2.56
#